data_AF-A0AA42UTU1-F1
#
_entry.id   AF-A0AA42UTU1-F1
#
_cell.length_a   1.000
_cell.length_b   1.000
_cell.length_c   1.000
_cell.angle_alpha   90.00
_cell.angle_beta   90.00
_cell.angle_gamma   90.00
#
_symmetry.space_group_name_H-M   'P 1'
#
loop_
_entity.id
_entity.type
_entity.pdbx_description
1 polymer ?
#
loop_
_entity_poly.entity_id
_entity_poly.type
_entity_poly.pdbx_seq_one_letter_code
_entity_poly.pdbx_strand_id
1 'polypeptide(L)'
;MLRLLALHAAPLGDVAAQALDSLGSAAAAAGFSLQVSQKPAGQGPVDAVCLLLDSATPPAALNTLLNEASGLCRNTALVLVRVQGALAQLPSASGVIAQWQQASQGFLYPYSLDIGAGQAPELAIKDWLAGFAKFAAATKLWRSLDGLGLDEAARAAQRPEMNHVNILTRDLEASKAFYSDILGANYCYNLGPRKAVMELNGFDFFIEQSESFSYPTGYHIGVRALPEDVRRIADQVTAAGTIKLVKGNGPAPGYHHGPDNVRSAVYFEDPDGLVIEVYSAEVEMIESNPRLLLDRL
;
A
#
# COMPACT_ATOMS: atom_id res chain seq x y z
N MET A 1 -4.58 -8.93 8.26
CA MET A 1 -5.87 -8.94 7.55
C MET A 1 -6.36 -7.52 7.39
N LEU A 2 -6.64 -7.08 6.16
CA LEU A 2 -7.27 -5.79 5.90
C LEU A 2 -8.74 -5.84 6.31
N ARG A 3 -9.22 -4.79 6.98
CA ARG A 3 -10.62 -4.63 7.41
C ARG A 3 -11.31 -3.60 6.53
N LEU A 4 -12.19 -4.05 5.64
CA LEU A 4 -12.96 -3.21 4.73
C LEU A 4 -14.36 -2.98 5.31
N LEU A 5 -14.87 -1.75 5.24
CA LEU A 5 -16.23 -1.39 5.59
C LEU A 5 -16.96 -0.86 4.36
N ALA A 6 -17.90 -1.63 3.84
CA ALA A 6 -18.85 -1.16 2.84
C ALA A 6 -19.97 -0.37 3.53
N LEU A 7 -20.07 0.91 3.19
CA LEU A 7 -21.13 1.79 3.64
C LEU A 7 -22.15 1.98 2.52
N HIS A 8 -23.44 1.89 2.86
CA HIS A 8 -24.53 2.15 1.93
C HIS A 8 -25.60 3.02 2.59
N ALA A 9 -26.11 4.00 1.84
CA ALA A 9 -27.02 5.03 2.36
C ALA A 9 -28.51 4.64 2.29
N ALA A 10 -28.84 3.56 1.59
CA ALA A 10 -30.20 3.07 1.42
C ALA A 10 -30.23 1.53 1.44
N PRO A 11 -31.39 0.88 1.66
CA PRO A 11 -31.53 -0.57 1.49
C PRO A 11 -31.03 -1.00 0.11
N LEU A 12 -30.29 -2.11 0.07
CA LEU A 12 -29.66 -2.62 -1.14
C LEU A 12 -30.71 -3.30 -2.01
N GLY A 13 -30.72 -3.00 -3.31
CA GLY A 13 -31.38 -3.86 -4.29
C GLY A 13 -30.59 -5.15 -4.53
N ASP A 14 -31.21 -6.14 -5.16
CA ASP A 14 -30.62 -7.48 -5.38
C ASP A 14 -29.25 -7.42 -6.07
N VAL A 15 -29.10 -6.55 -7.07
CA VAL A 15 -27.83 -6.37 -7.81
C VAL A 15 -26.72 -5.83 -6.90
N ALA A 16 -27.05 -4.87 -6.03
CA ALA A 16 -26.11 -4.27 -5.09
C ALA A 16 -25.72 -5.23 -3.96
N ALA A 17 -26.67 -6.05 -3.50
CA ALA A 17 -26.40 -7.12 -2.55
C ALA A 17 -25.48 -8.19 -3.16
N GLN A 18 -25.77 -8.65 -4.39
CA GLN A 18 -24.94 -9.62 -5.09
C GLN A 18 -23.53 -9.10 -5.35
N ALA A 19 -23.39 -7.83 -5.74
CA ALA A 19 -22.09 -7.18 -5.90
C ALA A 19 -21.26 -7.18 -4.61
N LEU A 20 -21.90 -6.90 -3.46
CA LEU A 20 -21.24 -6.94 -2.16
C LEU A 20 -20.88 -8.36 -1.72
N ASP A 21 -21.72 -9.36 -2.04
CA ASP A 21 -21.42 -10.76 -1.76
C ASP A 21 -20.22 -11.27 -2.59
N SER A 22 -20.16 -10.91 -3.88
CA SER A 22 -19.00 -11.20 -4.73
C SER A 22 -17.74 -10.48 -4.23
N LEU A 23 -17.87 -9.22 -3.79
CA LEU A 23 -16.76 -8.47 -3.20
C LEU A 23 -16.29 -9.09 -1.88
N GLY A 24 -17.23 -9.52 -1.02
CA GLY A 24 -16.95 -10.20 0.23
C GLY A 24 -16.23 -11.53 0.00
N SER A 25 -16.66 -12.30 -1.01
CA SER A 25 -16.04 -13.57 -1.39
C SER A 25 -14.62 -13.37 -1.92
N ALA A 26 -14.41 -12.37 -2.79
CA ALA A 26 -13.08 -12.03 -3.29
C ALA A 26 -12.15 -11.50 -2.19
N ALA A 27 -12.69 -10.65 -1.30
CA ALA A 27 -11.97 -10.15 -0.13
C ALA A 27 -11.54 -11.29 0.80
N ALA A 28 -12.45 -12.24 1.11
CA ALA A 28 -12.14 -13.40 1.93
C ALA A 28 -11.07 -14.31 1.29
N ALA A 29 -11.17 -14.55 -0.03
CA ALA A 29 -10.16 -15.31 -0.77
C ALA A 29 -8.78 -14.64 -0.74
N ALA A 30 -8.74 -13.31 -0.69
CA ALA A 30 -7.52 -12.52 -0.53
C ALA A 30 -7.05 -12.34 0.94
N GLY A 31 -7.77 -12.92 1.91
CA GLY A 31 -7.42 -12.82 3.33
C GLY A 31 -7.79 -11.48 3.97
N PHE A 32 -8.85 -10.83 3.48
CA PHE A 32 -9.44 -9.59 4.00
C PHE A 32 -10.81 -9.86 4.63
N SER A 33 -11.25 -8.99 5.54
CA SER A 33 -12.61 -9.01 6.08
C SER A 33 -13.42 -7.85 5.52
N LEU A 34 -14.59 -8.12 4.95
CA LEU A 34 -15.55 -7.10 4.53
C LEU A 34 -16.73 -7.08 5.50
N GLN A 35 -17.04 -5.91 6.06
CA GLN A 35 -18.25 -5.66 6.82
C GLN A 35 -19.15 -4.70 6.03
N VAL A 36 -20.46 -4.98 5.99
CA VAL A 36 -21.45 -4.10 5.35
C VAL A 36 -22.27 -3.41 6.43
N SER A 37 -22.47 -2.10 6.33
CA SER A 37 -23.24 -1.34 7.31
C SER A 37 -23.93 -0.12 6.69
N GLN A 38 -25.12 0.21 7.22
CA GLN A 38 -25.76 1.52 7.02
C GLN A 38 -25.33 2.55 8.06
N LYS A 39 -24.68 2.10 9.13
CA LYS A 39 -24.33 2.91 10.31
C LYS A 39 -22.82 2.99 10.47
N PRO A 40 -22.22 4.17 10.25
CA PRO A 40 -20.80 4.38 10.52
C PRO A 40 -20.49 4.35 12.02
N ALA A 41 -21.43 4.74 12.88
CA ALA A 41 -21.22 4.73 14.33
C ALA A 41 -20.96 3.31 14.87
N GLY A 42 -20.01 3.18 15.80
CA GLY A 42 -19.71 1.92 16.51
C GLY A 42 -18.90 0.90 15.71
N GLN A 43 -18.46 1.24 14.49
CA GLN A 43 -17.51 0.40 13.77
C GLN A 43 -16.14 0.51 14.45
N GLY A 44 -15.51 -0.65 14.70
CA GLY A 44 -14.13 -0.67 15.18
C GLY A 44 -13.15 -0.10 14.13
N PRO A 45 -11.83 -0.16 14.38
CA PRO A 45 -10.85 0.34 13.42
C PRO A 45 -10.93 -0.46 12.10
N VAL A 46 -11.20 0.23 10.99
CA VAL A 46 -11.24 -0.32 9.62
C VAL A 46 -10.06 0.22 8.82
N ASP A 47 -9.48 -0.59 7.94
CA ASP A 47 -8.37 -0.20 7.07
C ASP A 47 -8.87 0.53 5.79
N ALA A 48 -10.11 0.28 5.35
CA ALA A 48 -10.73 1.01 4.25
C ALA A 48 -12.24 1.16 4.39
N VAL A 49 -12.79 2.23 3.81
CA VAL A 49 -14.22 2.50 3.65
C VAL A 49 -14.57 2.44 2.16
N CYS A 50 -15.45 1.52 1.80
CA CYS A 50 -16.02 1.39 0.46
C CYS A 50 -17.39 2.07 0.47
N LEU A 51 -17.53 3.23 -0.17
CA LEU A 51 -18.81 3.89 -0.33
C LEU A 51 -19.55 3.25 -1.50
N LEU A 52 -20.65 2.57 -1.21
CA LEU A 52 -21.50 2.00 -2.22
C LEU A 52 -22.47 3.06 -2.76
N LEU A 53 -22.40 3.28 -4.07
CA LEU A 53 -23.30 4.15 -4.80
C LEU A 53 -24.14 3.29 -5.76
N ASP A 54 -25.39 3.10 -5.37
CA ASP A 54 -26.43 2.57 -6.25
C ASP A 54 -27.23 3.75 -6.84
N SER A 55 -27.67 3.59 -8.08
CA SER A 55 -28.63 4.44 -8.79
C SER A 55 -29.89 4.81 -7.98
N ALA A 56 -30.32 3.96 -7.04
CA ALA A 56 -31.47 4.22 -6.17
C ALA A 56 -31.14 5.10 -4.94
N THR A 57 -29.87 5.46 -4.72
CA THR A 57 -29.42 6.16 -3.50
C THR A 57 -29.89 7.63 -3.50
N PRO A 58 -30.72 8.06 -2.53
CA PRO A 58 -31.11 9.46 -2.43
C PRO A 58 -29.92 10.35 -2.03
N PRO A 59 -29.71 11.52 -2.67
CA PRO A 59 -28.61 12.43 -2.33
C PRO A 59 -28.59 12.85 -0.84
N ALA A 60 -29.77 13.03 -0.24
CA ALA A 60 -29.88 13.38 1.18
C ALA A 60 -29.36 12.26 2.10
N ALA A 61 -29.65 10.99 1.76
CA ALA A 61 -29.19 9.85 2.53
C ALA A 61 -27.67 9.69 2.42
N LEU A 62 -27.11 9.94 1.23
CA LEU A 62 -25.67 9.95 1.00
C LEU A 62 -24.98 11.03 1.84
N ASN A 63 -25.53 12.25 1.88
CA ASN A 63 -24.99 13.34 2.68
C ASN A 63 -24.95 13.01 4.17
N THR A 64 -26.03 12.43 4.69
CA THR A 64 -26.10 11.99 6.09
C THR A 64 -25.02 10.95 6.38
N LEU A 65 -24.90 9.92 5.53
CA LEU A 65 -23.89 8.88 5.68
C LEU A 65 -22.47 9.44 5.67
N LEU A 66 -22.16 10.37 4.76
CA LEU A 66 -20.85 11.02 4.66
C LEU A 66 -20.51 11.81 5.93
N ASN A 67 -21.47 12.56 6.47
CA ASN A 67 -21.27 13.33 7.70
C ASN A 67 -21.03 12.41 8.91
N GLU A 68 -21.82 11.35 9.03
CA GLU A 68 -21.67 10.35 10.10
C GLU A 68 -20.38 9.54 9.99
N ALA A 69 -19.89 9.31 8.77
CA ALA A 69 -18.66 8.57 8.51
C ALA A 69 -17.38 9.43 8.63
N SER A 70 -17.49 10.74 8.83
CA SER A 70 -16.34 11.67 8.87
C SER A 70 -15.21 11.22 9.82
N GLY A 71 -15.55 10.79 11.04
CA GLY A 71 -14.58 10.28 12.02
C GLY A 71 -13.92 8.95 11.61
N LEU A 72 -14.60 8.15 10.80
CA LEU A 72 -14.12 6.88 10.26
C LEU A 72 -13.21 7.06 9.05
N CYS A 73 -13.47 8.11 8.26
CA CYS A 73 -12.79 8.35 7.00
C CYS A 73 -11.45 9.06 7.18
N ARG A 74 -11.17 9.63 8.36
CA ARG A 74 -9.88 10.29 8.65
C ARG A 74 -8.73 9.28 8.55
N ASN A 75 -7.77 9.59 7.66
CA ASN A 75 -6.61 8.78 7.33
C ASN A 75 -6.92 7.33 6.94
N THR A 76 -8.12 7.06 6.47
CA THR A 76 -8.53 5.73 6.03
C THR A 76 -8.55 5.68 4.50
N ALA A 77 -8.33 4.50 3.91
CA ALA A 77 -8.47 4.34 2.47
C ALA A 77 -9.94 4.41 2.08
N LEU A 78 -10.27 5.21 1.08
CA LEU A 78 -11.62 5.50 0.65
C LEU A 78 -11.76 5.08 -0.79
N VAL A 79 -12.84 4.38 -1.11
CA VAL A 79 -13.11 4.01 -2.50
C VAL A 79 -14.59 4.02 -2.80
N LEU A 80 -14.92 4.39 -4.03
CA LEU A 80 -16.29 4.35 -4.54
C LEU A 80 -16.53 2.99 -5.21
N VAL A 81 -17.61 2.31 -4.81
CA VAL A 81 -18.14 1.13 -5.51
C VAL A 81 -19.45 1.55 -6.16
N ARG A 82 -19.50 1.51 -7.49
CA ARG A 82 -20.68 1.91 -8.27
C ARG A 82 -21.37 0.69 -8.82
N VAL A 83 -22.65 0.54 -8.51
CA VAL A 83 -23.45 -0.57 -9.01
C VAL A 83 -24.54 -0.03 -9.91
N GLN A 84 -24.60 -0.56 -11.13
CA GLN A 84 -25.66 -0.29 -12.08
C GLN A 84 -26.86 -1.20 -11.78
N GLY A 85 -27.98 -0.62 -11.35
CA GLY A 85 -29.25 -1.35 -11.25
C GLY A 85 -29.77 -1.79 -12.63
N ALA A 86 -30.66 -2.78 -12.66
CA ALA A 86 -31.12 -3.44 -13.89
C ALA A 86 -31.68 -2.51 -14.99
N LEU A 87 -32.19 -1.33 -14.61
CA LEU A 87 -32.79 -0.34 -15.52
C LEU A 87 -32.12 1.04 -15.43
N ALA A 88 -31.04 1.16 -14.66
CA ALA A 88 -30.40 2.44 -14.37
C ALA A 88 -29.07 2.56 -15.11
N GLN A 89 -28.59 3.79 -15.28
CA GLN A 89 -27.20 4.04 -15.65
C GLN A 89 -26.31 3.95 -14.41
N LEU A 90 -25.03 3.66 -14.62
CA LEU A 90 -24.04 3.70 -13.55
C LEU A 90 -24.01 5.13 -12.96
N PRO A 91 -24.12 5.30 -11.63
CA PRO A 91 -24.22 6.63 -11.04
C PRO A 91 -22.94 7.46 -11.25
N SER A 92 -23.11 8.78 -11.37
CA SER A 92 -22.00 9.70 -11.56
C SER A 92 -21.10 9.76 -10.32
N ALA A 93 -19.80 9.58 -10.51
CA ALA A 93 -18.82 9.60 -9.44
C ALA A 93 -18.34 11.02 -9.08
N SER A 94 -18.33 11.96 -10.03
CA SER A 94 -17.59 13.22 -9.91
C SER A 94 -18.10 14.13 -8.78
N GLY A 95 -19.42 14.25 -8.62
CA GLY A 95 -20.00 15.05 -7.52
C GLY A 95 -19.77 14.42 -6.15
N VAL A 96 -19.87 13.09 -6.06
CA VAL A 96 -19.71 12.33 -4.81
C VAL A 96 -18.25 12.32 -4.37
N ILE A 97 -17.33 12.12 -5.31
CA ILE A 97 -15.89 12.15 -5.06
C ILE A 97 -15.47 13.52 -4.52
N ALA A 98 -15.85 14.61 -5.17
CA ALA A 98 -15.48 15.96 -4.72
C ALA A 98 -16.03 16.26 -3.32
N GLN A 99 -17.28 15.85 -3.06
CA GLN A 99 -17.90 16.02 -1.75
C GLN A 99 -17.22 15.16 -0.68
N TRP A 100 -16.88 13.92 -1.00
CA TRP A 100 -16.23 13.02 -0.06
C TRP A 100 -14.79 13.44 0.21
N GLN A 101 -14.06 13.94 -0.79
CA GLN A 101 -12.74 14.55 -0.62
C GLN A 101 -12.77 15.77 0.30
N GLN A 102 -13.82 16.59 0.24
CA GLN A 102 -13.98 17.74 1.14
C GLN A 102 -14.36 17.32 2.56
N ALA A 103 -15.22 16.31 2.70
CA ALA A 103 -15.74 15.85 3.99
C ALA A 103 -14.79 14.89 4.73
N SER A 104 -13.94 14.18 3.99
CA SER A 104 -13.01 13.21 4.54
C SER A 104 -11.59 13.73 4.50
N GLN A 105 -10.87 13.52 5.60
CA GLN A 105 -9.41 13.63 5.61
C GLN A 105 -8.79 12.26 5.27
N GLY A 106 -9.40 11.52 4.33
CA GLY A 106 -8.99 10.17 3.94
C GLY A 106 -8.28 10.11 2.60
N PHE A 107 -7.73 8.95 2.28
CA PHE A 107 -7.00 8.72 1.05
C PHE A 107 -7.97 8.15 0.01
N LEU A 108 -8.27 8.90 -1.05
CA LEU A 108 -9.20 8.46 -2.08
C LEU A 108 -8.50 7.64 -3.16
N TYR A 109 -8.95 6.40 -3.36
CA TYR A 109 -8.52 5.56 -4.47
C TYR A 109 -9.14 6.07 -5.79
N PRO A 110 -8.33 6.38 -6.82
CA PRO A 110 -8.83 7.06 -8.02
C PRO A 110 -9.67 6.16 -8.93
N TYR A 111 -9.56 4.83 -8.81
CA TYR A 111 -10.30 3.88 -9.62
C TYR A 111 -11.51 3.33 -8.87
N SER A 112 -12.70 3.83 -9.20
CA SER A 112 -13.94 3.25 -8.70
C SER A 112 -14.10 1.81 -9.19
N LEU A 113 -14.69 0.97 -8.35
CA LEU A 113 -15.16 -0.35 -8.79
C LEU A 113 -16.51 -0.16 -9.48
N ASP A 114 -16.54 -0.31 -10.79
CA ASP A 114 -17.76 -0.19 -11.58
C ASP A 114 -18.31 -1.57 -11.91
N ILE A 115 -19.52 -1.86 -11.45
CA ILE A 115 -20.23 -3.12 -11.72
C ILE A 115 -21.44 -2.80 -12.60
N GLY A 116 -21.30 -3.09 -13.89
CA GLY A 116 -22.34 -2.87 -14.90
C GLY A 116 -23.43 -3.94 -14.89
N ALA A 117 -24.59 -3.61 -15.45
CA ALA A 117 -25.71 -4.54 -15.58
C ALA A 117 -25.31 -5.74 -16.46
N GLY A 118 -25.51 -6.96 -15.95
CA GLY A 118 -25.19 -8.20 -16.67
C GLY A 118 -23.70 -8.55 -16.77
N GLN A 119 -22.81 -7.81 -16.10
CA GLN A 119 -21.41 -8.20 -15.94
C GLN A 119 -21.27 -9.24 -14.83
N ALA A 120 -20.38 -10.21 -15.04
CA ALA A 120 -19.90 -11.11 -14.00
C ALA A 120 -19.03 -10.30 -13.03
N PRO A 121 -19.50 -10.00 -11.80
CA PRO A 121 -18.79 -9.10 -10.88
C PRO A 121 -17.40 -9.62 -10.53
N GLU A 122 -17.18 -10.93 -10.60
CA GLU A 122 -15.96 -11.60 -10.16
C GLU A 122 -14.72 -11.14 -10.91
N LEU A 123 -14.81 -10.89 -12.22
CA LEU A 123 -13.66 -10.49 -13.03
C LEU A 123 -13.27 -9.02 -12.73
N ALA A 124 -14.25 -8.12 -12.71
CA ALA A 124 -14.05 -6.72 -12.38
C ALA A 124 -13.50 -6.55 -10.96
N ILE A 125 -14.05 -7.30 -10.01
CA ILE A 125 -13.60 -7.29 -8.62
C ILE A 125 -12.18 -7.84 -8.50
N LYS A 126 -11.85 -8.95 -9.18
CA LYS A 126 -10.52 -9.56 -9.09
C LYS A 126 -9.42 -8.61 -9.53
N ASP A 127 -9.59 -7.98 -10.69
CA ASP A 127 -8.57 -7.09 -11.26
C ASP A 127 -8.44 -5.80 -10.45
N TRP A 128 -9.57 -5.29 -9.95
CA TRP A 128 -9.62 -4.09 -9.12
C TRP A 128 -9.08 -4.31 -7.69
N LEU A 129 -9.41 -5.44 -7.06
CA LEU A 129 -9.11 -5.70 -5.65
C LEU A 129 -7.60 -5.74 -5.40
N ALA A 130 -6.82 -6.20 -6.36
CA ALA A 130 -5.36 -6.20 -6.26
C ALA A 130 -4.79 -4.78 -6.16
N GLY A 131 -5.32 -3.83 -6.92
CA GLY A 131 -4.93 -2.41 -6.86
C GLY A 131 -5.41 -1.75 -5.56
N PHE A 132 -6.69 -1.92 -5.24
CA PHE A 132 -7.28 -1.35 -4.02
C PHE A 132 -6.67 -1.90 -2.73
N ALA A 133 -6.31 -3.19 -2.67
CA ALA A 133 -5.70 -3.79 -1.48
C ALA A 133 -4.31 -3.22 -1.20
N LYS A 134 -3.51 -2.95 -2.24
CA LYS A 134 -2.22 -2.27 -2.08
C LYS A 134 -2.41 -0.87 -1.54
N PHE A 135 -3.34 -0.12 -2.13
CA PHE A 135 -3.70 1.22 -1.69
C PHE A 135 -4.16 1.28 -0.22
N ALA A 136 -5.04 0.35 0.17
CA ALA A 136 -5.50 0.24 1.56
C ALA A 136 -4.37 -0.14 2.53
N ALA A 137 -3.49 -1.06 2.14
CA ALA A 137 -2.33 -1.43 2.93
C ALA A 137 -1.33 -0.27 3.06
N ALA A 138 -1.13 0.50 2.00
CA ALA A 138 -0.26 1.66 1.99
C ALA A 138 -0.80 2.77 2.90
N THR A 139 -2.10 3.05 2.82
CA THR A 139 -2.81 3.98 3.72
C THR A 139 -2.68 3.60 5.20
N LYS A 140 -2.74 2.29 5.52
CA LYS A 140 -2.58 1.80 6.89
C LYS A 140 -1.24 2.15 7.52
N LEU A 141 -0.15 2.09 6.75
CA LEU A 141 1.18 2.49 7.21
C LEU A 141 1.23 3.98 7.57
N TRP A 142 0.42 4.80 6.89
CA TRP A 142 0.36 6.24 7.17
C TRP A 142 -0.52 6.57 8.38
N ARG A 143 -1.54 5.75 8.68
CA ARG A 143 -2.32 5.88 9.94
C ARG A 143 -1.48 5.73 11.19
N SER A 144 -0.41 4.92 11.15
CA SER A 144 0.52 4.83 12.29
C SER A 144 1.34 6.11 12.51
N LEU A 145 1.26 7.09 11.61
CA LEU A 145 2.00 8.34 11.67
C LEU A 145 1.12 9.57 12.00
N ASP A 146 -0.21 9.45 11.98
CA ASP A 146 -1.13 10.57 12.26
C ASP A 146 -1.48 10.69 13.75
N GLY A 147 -1.30 11.90 14.27
CA GLY A 147 -2.02 12.38 15.45
C GLY A 147 -1.81 11.58 16.74
N LEU A 148 -0.68 10.89 16.90
CA LEU A 148 -0.34 10.24 18.16
C LEU A 148 -0.25 11.31 19.25
N GLY A 149 -1.25 11.35 20.13
CA GLY A 149 -1.18 12.14 21.35
C GLY A 149 0.01 11.64 22.19
N LEU A 150 0.57 12.53 23.04
CA LEU A 150 1.73 12.21 23.88
C LEU A 150 1.55 10.91 24.68
N ASP A 151 0.32 10.63 25.13
CA ASP A 151 -0.01 9.42 25.88
C ASP A 151 0.00 8.14 25.02
N GLU A 152 -0.35 8.24 23.74
CA GLU A 152 -0.35 7.09 22.82
C GLU A 152 1.06 6.84 22.27
N ALA A 153 1.85 7.89 22.04
CA ALA A 153 3.29 7.78 21.76
C ALA A 153 4.05 7.14 22.94
N ALA A 154 3.72 7.52 24.19
CA ALA A 154 4.30 6.93 25.39
C ALA A 154 3.94 5.44 25.56
N ARG A 155 2.76 5.00 25.09
CA ARG A 155 2.37 3.58 25.05
C ARG A 155 2.94 2.85 23.84
N ALA A 156 3.16 3.53 22.71
CA ALA A 156 3.79 2.97 21.52
C ALA A 156 5.25 2.57 21.82
N ALA A 157 6.00 3.40 22.55
CA ALA A 157 7.35 3.11 23.03
C ALA A 157 7.44 1.90 23.99
N GLN A 158 6.31 1.36 24.45
CA GLN A 158 6.23 0.15 25.27
C GLN A 158 5.93 -1.10 24.43
N ARG A 159 5.69 -0.96 23.12
CA ARG A 159 5.49 -2.10 22.20
C ARG A 159 6.85 -2.54 21.64
N PRO A 160 7.02 -3.83 21.32
CA PRO A 160 8.19 -4.28 20.57
C PRO A 160 8.27 -3.57 19.22
N GLU A 161 9.45 -3.04 18.91
CA GLU A 161 9.76 -2.39 17.63
C GLU A 161 10.69 -3.26 16.79
N MET A 162 10.54 -3.19 15.47
CA MET A 162 11.51 -3.77 14.55
C MET A 162 12.68 -2.81 14.44
N ASN A 163 13.79 -3.14 15.11
CA ASN A 163 14.95 -2.26 15.17
C ASN A 163 15.95 -2.48 14.03
N HIS A 164 16.07 -3.70 13.53
CA HIS A 164 16.98 -4.05 12.45
C HIS A 164 16.63 -5.38 11.79
N VAL A 165 17.26 -5.65 10.67
CA VAL A 165 17.36 -6.98 10.04
C VAL A 165 18.83 -7.41 9.95
N ASN A 166 19.08 -8.72 9.99
CA ASN A 166 20.39 -9.28 9.64
C ASN A 166 20.38 -9.72 8.17
N ILE A 167 21.36 -9.23 7.41
CA ILE A 167 21.67 -9.63 6.04
C ILE A 167 22.90 -10.53 6.12
N LEU A 168 22.82 -11.74 5.58
CA LEU A 168 23.92 -12.68 5.53
C LEU A 168 24.78 -12.41 4.30
N THR A 169 26.09 -12.42 4.49
CA THR A 169 27.07 -12.23 3.41
C THR A 169 28.18 -13.25 3.51
N ARG A 170 28.83 -13.59 2.40
CA ARG A 170 30.11 -14.33 2.41
C ARG A 170 31.31 -13.39 2.57
N ASP A 171 31.18 -12.15 2.11
CA ASP A 171 32.21 -11.11 2.15
C ASP A 171 31.65 -9.82 2.78
N LEU A 172 32.10 -9.54 4.01
CA LEU A 172 31.62 -8.40 4.77
C LEU A 172 31.96 -7.06 4.11
N GLU A 173 33.15 -6.92 3.52
CA GLU A 173 33.60 -5.65 2.94
C GLU A 173 32.97 -5.42 1.57
N ALA A 174 32.83 -6.48 0.75
CA ALA A 174 32.11 -6.37 -0.52
C ALA A 174 30.64 -5.99 -0.31
N SER A 175 30.00 -6.56 0.72
CA SER A 175 28.61 -6.24 1.05
C SER A 175 28.47 -4.80 1.58
N LYS A 176 29.35 -4.35 2.48
CA LYS A 176 29.37 -2.95 2.94
C LYS A 176 29.54 -1.96 1.79
N ALA A 177 30.49 -2.22 0.89
CA ALA A 177 30.72 -1.38 -0.28
C ALA A 177 29.48 -1.34 -1.18
N PHE A 178 28.88 -2.49 -1.48
CA PHE A 178 27.65 -2.57 -2.26
C PHE A 178 26.52 -1.73 -1.66
N TYR A 179 26.23 -1.88 -0.36
CA TYR A 179 25.14 -1.15 0.28
C TYR A 179 25.42 0.36 0.36
N SER A 180 26.68 0.76 0.52
CA SER A 180 27.07 2.17 0.49
C SER A 180 26.95 2.77 -0.92
N ASP A 181 27.50 2.10 -1.92
CA ASP A 181 27.59 2.63 -3.28
C ASP A 181 26.24 2.63 -4.01
N ILE A 182 25.40 1.61 -3.78
CA ILE A 182 24.13 1.43 -4.49
C ILE A 182 22.95 2.06 -3.74
N LEU A 183 22.89 1.88 -2.43
CA LEU A 183 21.77 2.39 -1.62
C LEU A 183 22.10 3.68 -0.85
N GLY A 184 23.35 4.10 -0.80
CA GLY A 184 23.76 5.26 -0.01
C GLY A 184 23.79 4.97 1.50
N ALA A 185 23.94 3.71 1.90
CA ALA A 185 24.00 3.34 3.32
C ALA A 185 25.29 3.84 3.98
N ASN A 186 25.17 4.30 5.22
CA ASN A 186 26.28 4.76 6.04
C ASN A 186 26.82 3.64 6.91
N TYR A 187 28.14 3.49 6.96
CA TYR A 187 28.77 2.61 7.94
C TYR A 187 28.69 3.24 9.33
N CYS A 188 28.25 2.46 10.32
CA CYS A 188 28.20 2.90 11.70
C CYS A 188 29.40 2.34 12.49
N TYR A 189 29.41 1.04 12.74
CA TYR A 189 30.43 0.33 13.52
C TYR A 189 30.34 -1.18 13.30
N ASN A 190 31.35 -1.92 13.76
CA ASN A 190 31.34 -3.38 13.77
C ASN A 190 30.87 -3.94 15.13
N LEU A 191 29.99 -4.93 15.10
CA LEU A 191 29.62 -5.79 16.24
C LEU A 191 30.48 -7.07 16.23
N GLY A 192 31.80 -6.86 16.28
CA GLY A 192 32.80 -7.92 16.11
C GLY A 192 33.30 -8.08 14.67
N PRO A 193 34.25 -8.99 14.42
CA PRO A 193 34.98 -9.05 13.15
C PRO A 193 34.13 -9.53 11.96
N ARG A 194 33.00 -10.17 12.22
CA ARG A 194 32.11 -10.77 11.22
C ARG A 194 30.76 -10.08 11.11
N LYS A 195 30.59 -8.91 11.73
CA LYS A 195 29.31 -8.23 11.76
C LYS A 195 29.47 -6.73 11.73
N ALA A 196 28.85 -6.09 10.75
CA ALA A 196 28.82 -4.64 10.61
C ALA A 196 27.40 -4.12 10.80
N VAL A 197 27.29 -2.94 11.40
CA VAL A 197 26.06 -2.14 11.46
C VAL A 197 26.16 -1.07 10.39
N MET A 198 25.14 -1.00 9.56
CA MET A 198 24.96 0.02 8.54
C MET A 198 23.60 0.70 8.74
N GLU A 199 23.52 1.96 8.35
CA GLU A 199 22.33 2.78 8.50
C GLU A 199 21.85 3.26 7.13
N LEU A 200 20.54 3.21 6.93
CA LEU A 200 19.88 3.77 5.74
C LEU A 200 18.61 4.51 6.16
N ASN A 201 18.62 5.83 6.03
CA ASN A 201 17.50 6.73 6.34
C ASN A 201 16.91 6.54 7.76
N GLY A 202 17.76 6.44 8.77
CA GLY A 202 17.43 6.27 10.18
C GLY A 202 17.12 4.83 10.59
N PHE A 203 17.27 3.85 9.68
CA PHE A 203 17.08 2.44 9.98
C PHE A 203 18.40 1.69 9.97
N ASP A 204 18.72 1.02 11.09
CA ASP A 204 19.89 0.17 11.20
C ASP A 204 19.61 -1.20 10.58
N PHE A 205 20.56 -1.70 9.79
CA PHE A 205 20.59 -3.09 9.36
C PHE A 205 21.99 -3.65 9.55
N PHE A 206 22.06 -4.93 9.85
CA PHE A 206 23.31 -5.59 10.18
C PHE A 206 23.72 -6.48 9.02
N ILE A 207 24.99 -6.42 8.64
CA ILE A 207 25.60 -7.33 7.68
C ILE A 207 26.40 -8.34 8.49
N GLU A 208 26.03 -9.62 8.43
CA GLU A 208 26.63 -10.70 9.19
C GLU A 208 27.27 -11.73 8.26
N GLN A 209 28.57 -11.94 8.45
CA GLN A 209 29.34 -12.85 7.60
C GLN A 209 29.13 -14.31 8.02
N SER A 210 28.67 -15.13 7.08
CA SER A 210 28.51 -16.57 7.23
C SER A 210 29.04 -17.30 6.00
N GLU A 211 29.80 -18.37 6.21
CA GLU A 211 30.41 -19.16 5.13
C GLU A 211 29.36 -19.96 4.34
N SER A 212 28.24 -20.31 4.98
CA SER A 212 27.23 -21.19 4.39
C SER A 212 25.83 -20.72 4.72
N PHE A 213 25.12 -20.24 3.69
CA PHE A 213 23.70 -19.94 3.73
C PHE A 213 23.13 -19.92 2.31
N SER A 214 21.80 -19.91 2.23
CA SER A 214 21.05 -19.67 1.00
C SER A 214 19.82 -18.84 1.32
N TYR A 215 19.60 -17.77 0.56
CA TYR A 215 18.33 -17.07 0.61
C TYR A 215 17.23 -17.92 -0.04
N PRO A 216 16.02 -17.99 0.55
CA PRO A 216 14.91 -18.70 -0.08
C PRO A 216 14.55 -18.08 -1.43
N THR A 217 14.12 -18.90 -2.39
CA THR A 217 13.66 -18.39 -3.69
C THR A 217 12.48 -17.44 -3.51
N GLY A 218 12.58 -16.24 -4.11
CA GLY A 218 11.54 -15.20 -4.02
C GLY A 218 11.60 -14.34 -2.75
N TYR A 219 12.50 -14.64 -1.82
CA TYR A 219 12.77 -13.78 -0.66
C TYR A 219 13.45 -12.48 -1.10
N HIS A 220 12.96 -11.35 -0.61
CA HIS A 220 13.54 -10.04 -0.87
C HIS A 220 13.34 -9.09 0.31
N ILE A 221 14.19 -8.07 0.38
CA ILE A 221 13.97 -6.89 1.22
C ILE A 221 13.51 -5.72 0.36
N GLY A 222 12.60 -4.90 0.90
CA GLY A 222 12.05 -3.74 0.20
C GLY A 222 12.60 -2.44 0.77
N VAL A 223 13.13 -1.59 -0.11
CA VAL A 223 13.64 -0.25 0.20
C VAL A 223 12.77 0.76 -0.52
N ARG A 224 12.12 1.63 0.27
CA ARG A 224 11.27 2.70 -0.28
C ARG A 224 12.14 3.89 -0.69
N ALA A 225 11.92 4.38 -1.91
CA ALA A 225 12.60 5.55 -2.47
C ALA A 225 11.60 6.50 -3.17
N LEU A 226 12.05 7.67 -3.61
CA LEU A 226 11.28 8.51 -4.52
C LEU A 226 11.36 7.96 -5.96
N PRO A 227 10.39 8.23 -6.86
CA PRO A 227 10.42 7.73 -8.24
C PRO A 227 11.73 8.02 -8.99
N GLU A 228 12.28 9.22 -8.80
CA GLU A 228 13.57 9.65 -9.37
C GLU A 228 14.76 8.88 -8.77
N ASP A 229 14.70 8.53 -7.49
CA ASP A 229 15.72 7.70 -6.84
C ASP A 229 15.64 6.25 -7.30
N VAL A 230 14.43 5.70 -7.50
CA VAL A 230 14.27 4.37 -8.11
C VAL A 230 14.94 4.33 -9.48
N ARG A 231 14.75 5.38 -10.29
CA ARG A 231 15.38 5.51 -11.61
C ARG A 231 16.90 5.66 -11.50
N ARG A 232 17.38 6.56 -10.66
CA ARG A 232 18.81 6.78 -10.40
C ARG A 232 19.50 5.49 -9.96
N ILE A 233 18.89 4.74 -9.04
CA ILE A 233 19.43 3.47 -8.55
C ILE A 233 19.40 2.41 -9.65
N ALA A 234 18.33 2.33 -10.46
CA ALA A 234 18.29 1.43 -11.60
C ALA A 234 19.41 1.73 -12.63
N ASP A 235 19.67 3.01 -12.89
CA ASP A 235 20.76 3.45 -13.76
C ASP A 235 22.14 3.11 -13.15
N GLN A 236 22.33 3.30 -11.84
CA GLN A 236 23.56 2.92 -11.14
C GLN A 236 23.82 1.41 -11.18
N VAL A 237 22.79 0.60 -10.92
CA VAL A 237 22.87 -0.86 -11.00
C VAL A 237 23.21 -1.31 -12.43
N THR A 238 22.59 -0.68 -13.43
CA THR A 238 22.88 -0.95 -14.85
C THR A 238 24.32 -0.57 -15.20
N ALA A 239 24.77 0.60 -14.75
CA ALA A 239 26.13 1.09 -15.01
C ALA A 239 27.22 0.26 -14.32
N ALA A 240 26.94 -0.32 -13.16
CA ALA A 240 27.87 -1.21 -12.46
C ALA A 240 28.18 -2.47 -13.29
N GLY A 241 27.21 -2.97 -14.08
CA GLY A 241 27.39 -4.09 -15.02
C GLY A 241 27.64 -5.47 -14.38
N THR A 242 28.00 -5.52 -13.10
CA THR A 242 28.26 -6.73 -12.31
C THR A 242 27.09 -7.12 -11.42
N ILE A 243 26.15 -6.19 -11.18
CA ILE A 243 24.97 -6.41 -10.36
C ILE A 243 23.86 -7.05 -11.20
N LYS A 244 23.33 -8.17 -10.74
CA LYS A 244 22.30 -8.91 -11.47
C LYS A 244 20.93 -8.27 -11.29
N LEU A 245 20.41 -7.66 -12.35
CA LEU A 245 19.01 -7.27 -12.44
C LEU A 245 18.12 -8.51 -12.50
N VAL A 246 17.07 -8.54 -11.69
CA VAL A 246 16.09 -9.62 -11.66
C VAL A 246 14.69 -9.08 -11.90
N LYS A 247 13.77 -9.97 -12.27
CA LYS A 247 12.37 -9.63 -12.49
C LYS A 247 11.66 -9.25 -11.19
N GLY A 248 11.92 -9.99 -10.10
CA GLY A 248 11.14 -9.89 -8.87
C GLY A 248 9.64 -10.08 -9.15
N ASN A 249 8.81 -9.20 -8.59
CA ASN A 249 7.37 -9.15 -8.88
C ASN A 249 7.02 -8.27 -10.10
N GLY A 250 8.02 -7.73 -10.80
CA GLY A 250 7.85 -6.94 -12.01
C GLY A 250 7.52 -7.79 -13.25
N PRO A 251 7.20 -7.18 -14.40
CA PRO A 251 6.94 -7.92 -15.64
C PRO A 251 8.21 -8.48 -16.29
N ALA A 252 9.34 -7.79 -16.16
CA ALA A 252 10.65 -8.14 -16.69
C ALA A 252 11.77 -7.59 -15.79
N PRO A 253 13.02 -8.08 -15.91
CA PRO A 253 14.17 -7.47 -15.23
C PRO A 253 14.37 -6.01 -15.66
N GLY A 254 14.77 -5.16 -14.71
CA GLY A 254 15.03 -3.74 -14.93
C GLY A 254 14.00 -2.81 -14.28
N TYR A 255 14.20 -1.52 -14.52
CA TYR A 255 13.24 -0.49 -14.13
C TYR A 255 11.90 -0.73 -14.83
N HIS A 256 10.82 -0.77 -14.06
CA HIS A 256 9.49 -0.89 -14.60
C HIS A 256 8.51 -0.01 -13.83
N HIS A 257 7.53 0.50 -14.57
CA HIS A 257 6.29 0.99 -14.00
C HIS A 257 5.39 -0.21 -13.73
N GLY A 258 4.81 -0.27 -12.53
CA GLY A 258 3.81 -1.27 -12.18
C GLY A 258 2.63 -1.22 -13.18
N PRO A 259 1.93 -2.35 -13.39
CA PRO A 259 0.78 -2.40 -14.30
C PRO A 259 -0.37 -1.45 -13.91
N ASP A 260 -0.30 -0.91 -12.69
CA ASP A 260 -1.23 0.04 -12.09
C ASP A 260 -0.80 1.51 -12.29
N ASN A 261 0.35 1.79 -12.94
CA ASN A 261 0.96 3.14 -13.06
C ASN A 261 1.26 3.83 -11.72
N VAL A 262 1.09 3.09 -10.62
CA VAL A 262 1.13 3.62 -9.26
C VAL A 262 2.54 3.52 -8.68
N ARG A 263 3.38 2.60 -9.13
CA ARG A 263 4.73 2.44 -8.55
C ARG A 263 5.79 2.26 -9.61
N SER A 264 6.95 2.85 -9.38
CA SER A 264 8.18 2.47 -10.07
C SER A 264 8.93 1.48 -9.20
N ALA A 265 9.50 0.42 -9.77
CA ALA A 265 10.35 -0.49 -9.03
C ALA A 265 11.51 -1.00 -9.88
N VAL A 266 12.58 -1.40 -9.20
CA VAL A 266 13.69 -2.17 -9.76
C VAL A 266 14.06 -3.26 -8.76
N TYR A 267 14.35 -4.45 -9.28
CA TYR A 267 14.85 -5.56 -8.47
C TYR A 267 16.24 -5.95 -8.93
N PHE A 268 17.13 -6.18 -7.98
CA PHE A 268 18.49 -6.64 -8.23
C PHE A 268 19.00 -7.48 -7.06
N GLU A 269 20.04 -8.27 -7.31
CA GLU A 269 20.69 -9.09 -6.28
C GLU A 269 21.86 -8.33 -5.65
N ASP A 270 22.00 -8.45 -4.33
CA ASP A 270 23.26 -8.14 -3.65
C ASP A 270 24.36 -9.17 -4.02
N PRO A 271 25.61 -9.00 -3.56
CA PRO A 271 26.72 -9.90 -3.90
C PRO A 271 26.47 -11.39 -3.57
N ASP A 272 25.55 -11.69 -2.65
CA ASP A 272 25.27 -13.04 -2.17
C ASP A 272 23.89 -13.58 -2.60
N GLY A 273 23.18 -12.85 -3.45
CA GLY A 273 21.92 -13.27 -4.05
C GLY A 273 20.68 -12.88 -3.25
N LEU A 274 20.79 -12.01 -2.23
CA LEU A 274 19.59 -11.38 -1.64
C LEU A 274 18.97 -10.46 -2.69
N VAL A 275 17.71 -10.72 -3.04
CA VAL A 275 16.97 -9.80 -3.90
C VAL A 275 16.60 -8.55 -3.10
N ILE A 276 16.89 -7.39 -3.66
CA ILE A 276 16.52 -6.08 -3.15
C ILE A 276 15.49 -5.49 -4.10
N GLU A 277 14.34 -5.11 -3.56
CA GLU A 277 13.34 -4.29 -4.26
C GLU A 277 13.54 -2.84 -3.86
N VAL A 278 13.90 -1.98 -4.81
CA VAL A 278 13.81 -0.53 -4.61
C VAL A 278 12.55 -0.05 -5.30
N TYR A 279 11.62 0.53 -4.54
CA TYR A 279 10.30 0.90 -5.06
C TYR A 279 9.85 2.29 -4.59
N SER A 280 9.11 2.97 -5.45
CA SER A 280 8.44 4.21 -5.08
C SER A 280 7.20 3.93 -4.24
N ALA A 281 6.89 4.83 -3.33
CA ALA A 281 5.53 4.90 -2.81
C ALA A 281 4.54 5.08 -3.97
N GLU A 282 3.29 4.74 -3.71
CA GLU A 282 2.22 4.85 -4.68
C GLU A 282 2.11 6.30 -5.18
N VAL A 283 2.47 6.56 -6.44
CA VAL A 283 2.46 7.86 -7.13
C VAL A 283 1.09 8.53 -6.96
N GLU A 284 0.01 7.75 -7.03
CA GLU A 284 -1.36 8.20 -6.78
C GLU A 284 -1.58 8.71 -5.35
N MET A 285 -0.87 8.16 -4.36
CA MET A 285 -0.90 8.71 -3.00
C MET A 285 -0.13 10.03 -2.93
N ILE A 286 1.04 10.14 -3.57
CA ILE A 286 1.82 11.40 -3.60
C ILE A 286 1.04 12.52 -4.32
N GLU A 287 0.41 12.22 -5.46
CA GLU A 287 -0.38 13.18 -6.24
C GLU A 287 -1.69 13.59 -5.55
N SER A 288 -2.35 12.66 -4.84
CA SER A 288 -3.57 12.96 -4.08
C SER A 288 -3.32 13.68 -2.75
N ASN A 289 -2.07 13.74 -2.26
CA ASN A 289 -1.72 14.47 -1.05
C ASN A 289 -0.25 14.99 -1.05
N PRO A 290 -0.03 16.24 -1.51
CA PRO A 290 1.30 16.86 -1.57
C PRO A 290 2.02 16.98 -0.22
N ARG A 291 1.32 16.84 0.93
CA ARG A 291 1.95 16.83 2.26
C ARG A 291 2.89 15.64 2.47
N LEU A 292 2.74 14.58 1.67
CA LEU A 292 3.64 13.41 1.69
C LEU A 292 5.07 13.72 1.25
N LEU A 293 5.30 14.85 0.56
CA LEU A 293 6.62 15.37 0.26
C LEU A 293 7.21 16.20 1.42
N LEU A 294 6.36 16.68 2.34
CA LEU A 294 6.72 17.60 3.41
C LEU A 294 7.06 16.89 4.73
N ASP A 295 6.48 15.71 5.00
CA ASP A 295 6.77 14.93 6.23
C ASP A 295 8.12 14.18 6.18
N ARG A 296 9.00 14.53 5.24
CA ARG A 296 10.42 14.13 5.21
C ARG A 296 11.39 15.32 5.23
N LEU A 297 10.91 16.53 5.58
CA LEU A 297 11.75 17.66 5.99
C LEU A 297 11.76 17.80 7.51
#